data_AF-A0A536K815-F1
#
_entry.id   AF-A0A536K815-F1
#
_cell.length_a   1.000
_cell.length_b   1.000
_cell.length_c   1.000
_cell.angle_alpha   90.00
_cell.angle_beta   90.00
_cell.angle_gamma   90.00
#
_symmetry.space_group_name_H-M   'P 1'
#
loop_
_entity.id
_entity.type
_entity.pdbx_description
1 polymer ?
#
loop_
_entity_poly.entity_id
_entity_poly.type
_entity_poly.pdbx_seq_one_letter_code
_entity_poly.pdbx_strand_id
1 'polypeptide(L)'
;MIVTSVLAGYAFASMPFPGKRLIFALVLAIYMVPAEVTLVPNFIILADLHWIDSYQAQIAPFGASVFGIFLMRQFFLGLPNELWEAAQLDGTGHLRFLWSIAAPLARPPMVTIALFHFVASWNAFLWPLIVTNSDAYRPVQVGLEAFSYADATNPVLHAAGSLMVTLPILIMFLLAQRQIVGGIAASGIRG
;
A
#
# COMPACT_ATOMS: atom_id res chain seq x y z
N MET A 1 -1.60 5.10 3.43
CA MET A 1 -1.63 4.80 1.98
C MET A 1 -3.01 4.65 1.33
N ILE A 2 -4.02 3.99 1.92
CA ILE A 2 -5.30 3.75 1.19
C ILE A 2 -6.02 5.06 0.96
N VAL A 3 -6.17 5.86 2.01
CA VAL A 3 -6.77 7.20 1.95
C VAL A 3 -6.06 8.10 0.93
N THR A 4 -4.71 8.13 0.95
CA THR A 4 -3.93 8.91 0.01
C THR A 4 -4.09 8.41 -1.44
N SER A 5 -4.17 7.10 -1.65
CA SER A 5 -4.43 6.49 -2.96
C SER A 5 -5.81 6.82 -3.49
N VAL A 6 -6.84 6.79 -2.63
CA VAL A 6 -8.22 7.14 -2.96
C VAL A 6 -8.32 8.62 -3.35
N LEU A 7 -7.75 9.52 -2.54
CA LEU A 7 -7.77 10.96 -2.79
C LEU A 7 -7.04 11.31 -4.10
N ALA A 8 -5.80 10.85 -4.26
CA ALA A 8 -5.00 11.13 -5.44
C ALA A 8 -5.58 10.45 -6.69
N GLY A 9 -5.99 9.19 -6.59
CA GLY A 9 -6.64 8.47 -7.69
C GLY A 9 -7.91 9.18 -8.17
N TYR A 10 -8.75 9.67 -7.25
CA TYR A 10 -9.94 10.43 -7.58
C TYR A 10 -9.62 11.76 -8.24
N ALA A 11 -8.65 12.52 -7.71
CA ALA A 11 -8.21 13.76 -8.33
C ALA A 11 -7.72 13.52 -9.77
N PHE A 12 -6.84 12.53 -9.97
CA PHE A 12 -6.30 12.17 -11.29
C PHE A 12 -7.33 11.53 -12.24
N ALA A 13 -8.48 11.09 -11.76
CA ALA A 13 -9.57 10.59 -12.60
C ALA A 13 -10.57 11.71 -12.91
N SER A 14 -11.18 12.30 -11.89
CA SER A 14 -12.41 13.10 -12.00
C SER A 14 -12.22 14.61 -11.92
N MET A 15 -11.15 15.12 -11.31
CA MET A 15 -10.95 16.57 -11.17
C MET A 15 -10.23 17.18 -12.38
N PRO A 16 -10.66 18.36 -12.88
CA PRO A 16 -9.90 19.13 -13.86
C PRO A 16 -8.84 20.00 -13.16
N PHE A 17 -7.56 19.82 -13.49
CA PHE A 17 -6.48 20.70 -13.04
C PHE A 17 -5.34 20.75 -14.08
N PRO A 18 -4.60 21.87 -14.16
CA PRO A 18 -3.54 22.03 -15.16
C PRO A 18 -2.42 21.02 -14.97
N GLY A 19 -1.88 20.48 -16.07
CA GLY A 19 -0.75 19.54 -16.03
C GLY A 19 -1.09 18.12 -15.55
N LYS A 20 -2.36 17.79 -15.31
CA LYS A 20 -2.83 16.47 -14.83
C LYS A 20 -2.17 15.25 -15.49
N ARG A 21 -2.04 15.26 -16.82
CA ARG A 21 -1.40 14.16 -17.58
C ARG A 21 0.09 14.06 -17.33
N LEU A 22 0.78 15.21 -17.30
CA LEU A 22 2.23 15.27 -17.05
C LEU A 22 2.55 14.85 -15.61
N ILE A 23 1.83 15.38 -14.62
CA ILE A 23 2.02 15.04 -13.20
C ILE A 23 1.76 13.54 -13.00
N PHE A 24 0.70 12.98 -13.60
CA PHE A 24 0.45 11.56 -13.51
C PHE A 24 1.56 10.72 -14.17
N ALA A 25 2.09 11.16 -15.32
CA ALA A 25 3.23 10.49 -15.96
C ALA A 25 4.49 10.52 -15.07
N LEU A 26 4.76 11.64 -14.39
CA LEU A 26 5.87 11.74 -13.43
C LEU A 26 5.67 10.81 -12.23
N VAL A 27 4.44 10.72 -11.70
CA VAL A 27 4.10 9.76 -10.64
C VAL A 27 4.41 8.34 -11.09
N LEU A 28 4.07 7.95 -12.32
CA LEU A 28 4.40 6.63 -12.86
C LEU A 28 5.90 6.44 -13.10
N ALA A 29 6.62 7.49 -13.51
CA ALA A 29 8.07 7.42 -13.68
C ALA A 29 8.78 7.12 -12.35
N ILE A 30 8.29 7.66 -11.23
CA ILE A 30 8.81 7.37 -9.89
C ILE A 30 8.65 5.88 -9.54
N TYR A 31 7.60 5.21 -10.03
CA TYR A 31 7.43 3.77 -9.80
C TYR A 31 8.52 2.90 -10.45
N MET A 32 9.20 3.42 -11.47
CA MET A 32 10.32 2.72 -12.13
C MET A 32 11.63 2.86 -11.35
N VAL A 33 11.69 3.75 -10.36
CA VAL A 33 12.87 3.92 -9.50
C VAL A 33 12.92 2.74 -8.52
N PRO A 34 14.01 1.96 -8.50
CA PRO A 34 14.17 0.85 -7.55
C PRO A 34 14.17 1.36 -6.11
N ALA A 35 13.51 0.64 -5.21
CA ALA A 35 13.39 1.02 -3.81
C ALA A 35 14.76 1.14 -3.13
N GLU A 36 15.71 0.31 -3.55
CA GLU A 36 17.09 0.26 -3.06
C GLU A 36 17.85 1.56 -3.31
N VAL A 37 17.57 2.26 -4.41
CA VAL A 37 18.20 3.55 -4.73
C VAL A 37 17.75 4.64 -3.75
N THR A 38 16.49 4.58 -3.31
CA THR A 38 15.93 5.55 -2.36
C THR A 38 16.22 5.22 -0.90
N LEU A 39 16.83 4.07 -0.62
CA LEU A 39 17.10 3.56 0.72
C LEU A 39 17.96 4.53 1.55
N VAL A 40 19.14 4.88 1.03
CA VAL A 40 20.10 5.75 1.72
C VAL A 40 19.55 7.18 1.92
N PRO A 41 18.99 7.84 0.89
CA PRO A 41 18.37 9.16 1.07
C PRO A 41 17.26 9.16 2.12
N ASN A 42 16.37 8.17 2.10
CA ASN A 42 15.28 8.09 3.08
C ASN A 42 15.81 7.88 4.50
N PHE A 43 16.84 7.06 4.68
CA PHE A 43 17.48 6.89 5.98
C PHE A 43 18.06 8.20 6.51
N ILE A 44 18.81 8.94 5.70
CA ILE A 44 19.40 10.23 6.09
C ILE A 44 18.31 11.21 6.51
N ILE A 45 17.23 11.34 5.72
CA ILE A 45 16.10 12.21 6.06
C ILE A 45 15.51 11.84 7.43
N LEU A 46 15.30 10.56 7.70
CA LEU A 46 14.75 10.12 8.99
C LEU A 46 15.72 10.30 10.16
N ALA A 47 17.02 10.14 9.91
CA ALA A 47 18.05 10.40 10.91
C ALA A 47 18.10 11.89 11.27
N ASP A 48 18.05 12.78 10.28
CA ASP A 48 18.00 14.23 10.48
C ASP A 48 16.72 14.65 11.23
N LEU A 49 15.59 13.98 10.95
CA LEU A 49 14.33 14.17 11.66
C LEU A 49 14.30 13.53 13.06
N HIS A 50 15.34 12.78 13.44
CA HIS A 50 15.40 12.01 14.69
C HIS A 50 14.25 10.99 14.84
N TRP A 51 13.80 10.40 13.72
CA TRP A 51 12.71 9.41 13.70
C TRP A 51 13.22 7.97 13.74
N ILE A 52 14.53 7.73 13.63
CA ILE A 52 15.13 6.39 13.71
C ILE A 52 14.76 5.71 15.03
N ASP A 53 14.60 4.38 14.99
CA ASP A 53 14.15 3.56 16.10
C ASP A 53 12.74 3.94 16.61
N SER A 54 11.79 4.08 15.69
CA SER A 54 10.39 4.37 16.00
C SER A 54 9.42 3.72 14.99
N TYR A 55 8.12 3.73 15.31
CA TYR A 55 7.09 3.32 14.35
C TYR A 55 6.97 4.30 13.17
N GLN A 56 7.23 5.58 13.39
CA GLN A 56 7.16 6.62 12.36
C GLN A 56 8.18 6.36 11.24
N ALA A 57 9.40 5.93 11.60
CA ALA A 57 10.41 5.53 10.61
C ALA A 57 9.97 4.35 9.73
N GLN A 58 9.09 3.49 10.24
CA GLN A 58 8.57 2.35 9.49
C GLN A 58 7.32 2.69 8.67
N ILE A 59 6.51 3.66 9.11
CA ILE A 59 5.22 3.97 8.49
C ILE A 59 5.32 5.12 7.48
N ALA A 60 6.01 6.21 7.83
CA ALA A 60 5.95 7.46 7.08
C ALA A 60 6.45 7.35 5.62
N PRO A 61 7.57 6.68 5.32
CA PRO A 61 8.08 6.57 3.95
C PRO A 61 7.11 5.86 2.99
N PHE A 62 6.28 4.96 3.52
CA PHE A 62 5.31 4.17 2.75
C PHE A 62 3.89 4.75 2.86
N GLY A 63 3.77 6.01 3.31
CA GLY A 63 2.49 6.70 3.48
C GLY A 63 1.70 6.86 2.18
N ALA A 64 2.39 6.91 1.04
CA ALA A 64 1.84 6.98 -0.30
C ALA A 64 2.27 5.77 -1.16
N SER A 65 1.43 5.38 -2.11
CA SER A 65 1.66 4.22 -2.97
C SER A 65 1.34 4.58 -4.41
N VAL A 66 2.36 4.60 -5.29
CA VAL A 66 2.14 4.89 -6.71
C VAL A 66 1.21 3.86 -7.35
N PHE A 67 1.42 2.57 -7.06
CA PHE A 67 0.51 1.50 -7.49
C PHE A 67 -0.94 1.75 -7.03
N GLY A 68 -1.12 2.16 -5.78
CA GLY A 68 -2.44 2.46 -5.23
C GLY A 68 -3.10 3.64 -5.93
N ILE A 69 -2.35 4.71 -6.20
CA ILE A 69 -2.84 5.88 -6.96
C ILE A 69 -3.24 5.46 -8.38
N PHE A 70 -2.39 4.68 -9.05
CA PHE A 70 -2.67 4.17 -10.39
C PHE A 70 -3.94 3.32 -10.41
N LEU A 71 -4.04 2.32 -9.53
CA LEU A 71 -5.18 1.40 -9.50
C LEU A 71 -6.50 2.13 -9.19
N MET A 72 -6.49 3.02 -8.20
CA MET A 72 -7.67 3.83 -7.85
C MET A 72 -8.07 4.75 -9.00
N ARG A 73 -7.10 5.37 -9.70
CA ARG A 73 -7.38 6.19 -10.88
C ARG A 73 -8.02 5.37 -12.00
N GLN A 74 -7.50 4.17 -12.30
CA GLN A 74 -8.08 3.31 -13.34
C GLN A 74 -9.51 2.93 -13.01
N PHE A 75 -9.79 2.60 -11.73
CA PHE A 75 -11.15 2.32 -11.28
C PHE A 75 -12.08 3.52 -11.46
N PHE A 76 -11.68 4.70 -10.98
CA PHE A 76 -12.53 5.89 -11.04
C PHE A 76 -12.77 6.41 -12.46
N LEU A 77 -11.83 6.20 -13.39
CA LEU A 77 -12.05 6.48 -14.82
C LEU A 77 -13.13 5.57 -15.43
N GLY A 78 -13.36 4.38 -14.86
CA GLY A 78 -14.38 3.45 -15.30
C GLY A 78 -15.77 3.72 -14.72
N LEU A 79 -15.92 4.67 -13.79
CA LEU A 79 -17.23 5.02 -13.24
C LEU A 79 -18.05 5.80 -14.29
N PRO A 80 -19.36 5.48 -14.46
CA PRO A 80 -20.24 6.23 -15.35
C PRO A 80 -20.32 7.70 -14.95
N ASN A 81 -20.22 8.62 -15.93
CA ASN A 81 -20.35 10.06 -15.71
C ASN A 81 -21.73 10.44 -15.14
N GLU A 82 -22.77 9.67 -15.44
CA GLU A 82 -24.13 9.82 -14.93
C GLU A 82 -24.19 9.88 -13.39
N LEU A 83 -23.31 9.14 -12.69
CA LEU A 83 -23.23 9.19 -11.23
C LEU A 83 -22.80 10.57 -10.74
N TRP A 84 -21.85 11.19 -11.43
CA TRP A 84 -21.34 12.51 -11.11
C TRP A 84 -22.34 13.61 -11.49
N GLU A 85 -23.03 13.46 -12.62
CA GLU A 85 -24.09 14.38 -13.05
C GLU A 85 -25.29 14.36 -12.09
N ALA A 86 -25.75 13.17 -11.69
CA ALA A 86 -26.82 13.04 -10.69
C ALA A 86 -26.42 13.67 -9.34
N ALA A 87 -25.21 13.43 -8.87
CA ALA A 87 -24.72 14.03 -7.64
C ALA A 87 -24.61 15.56 -7.73
N GLN A 88 -24.26 16.12 -8.90
CA GLN A 88 -24.27 17.57 -9.11
C GLN A 88 -25.68 18.16 -9.08
N LEU A 89 -26.69 17.45 -9.61
CA LEU A 89 -28.10 17.86 -9.49
C LEU A 89 -28.55 17.94 -8.03
N ASP A 90 -28.03 17.04 -7.18
CA ASP A 90 -28.22 17.06 -5.72
C ASP A 90 -27.35 18.13 -4.99
N GLY A 91 -26.62 18.97 -5.72
CA GLY A 91 -25.74 20.01 -5.16
C GLY A 91 -24.49 19.47 -4.47
N THR A 92 -24.08 18.23 -4.79
CA THR A 92 -23.01 17.52 -4.10
C THR A 92 -21.63 17.90 -4.65
N GLY A 93 -20.75 18.44 -3.81
CA GLY A 93 -19.36 18.71 -4.18
C GLY A 93 -18.49 17.45 -4.30
N HIS A 94 -17.32 17.57 -4.94
CA HIS A 94 -16.37 16.48 -5.17
C HIS A 94 -16.01 15.66 -3.93
N LEU A 95 -15.77 16.32 -2.78
CA LEU A 95 -15.36 15.64 -1.55
C LEU A 95 -16.48 14.74 -1.02
N ARG A 96 -17.73 15.21 -1.05
CA ARG A 96 -18.89 14.44 -0.61
C ARG A 96 -19.20 13.32 -1.60
N PHE A 97 -19.11 13.58 -2.91
CA PHE A 97 -19.23 12.53 -3.92
C PHE A 97 -18.19 11.42 -3.74
N LEU A 98 -16.93 11.80 -3.48
CA LEU A 98 -15.86 10.85 -3.24
C LEU A 98 -16.19 9.92 -2.07
N TRP A 99 -16.54 10.46 -0.91
CA TRP A 99 -16.74 9.63 0.29
C TRP A 99 -18.09 8.91 0.32
N SER A 100 -19.14 9.50 -0.25
CA SER A 100 -20.49 8.94 -0.19
C SER A 100 -20.80 7.98 -1.34
N ILE A 101 -20.17 8.13 -2.50
CA ILE A 101 -20.51 7.36 -3.72
C ILE A 101 -19.27 6.64 -4.27
N ALA A 102 -18.22 7.38 -4.63
CA ALA A 102 -17.11 6.79 -5.37
C ALA A 102 -16.28 5.80 -4.53
N ALA A 103 -15.91 6.16 -3.30
CA ALA A 103 -15.09 5.31 -2.43
C ALA A 103 -15.80 4.01 -1.98
N PRO A 104 -17.11 4.02 -1.62
CA PRO A 104 -17.86 2.77 -1.40
C PRO A 104 -17.87 1.83 -2.61
N LEU A 105 -18.01 2.37 -3.83
CA LEU A 105 -17.92 1.59 -5.06
C LEU A 105 -16.50 1.04 -5.29
N ALA A 106 -15.48 1.79 -4.88
CA ALA A 106 -14.08 1.42 -4.99
C ALA A 106 -13.57 0.46 -3.90
N ARG A 107 -14.46 -0.13 -3.09
CA ARG A 107 -14.07 -1.14 -2.08
C ARG A 107 -13.21 -2.28 -2.65
N PRO A 108 -13.55 -2.91 -3.80
CA PRO A 108 -12.74 -4.00 -4.34
C PRO A 108 -11.27 -3.61 -4.61
N PRO A 109 -10.94 -2.55 -5.38
CA PRO A 109 -9.54 -2.15 -5.56
C PRO A 109 -8.88 -1.66 -4.26
N MET A 110 -9.61 -1.05 -3.32
CA MET A 110 -9.05 -0.68 -2.01
C MET A 110 -8.59 -1.91 -1.23
N VAL A 111 -9.33 -3.02 -1.28
CA VAL A 111 -8.90 -4.27 -0.62
C VAL A 111 -7.70 -4.87 -1.34
N THR A 112 -7.65 -4.85 -2.67
CA THR A 112 -6.48 -5.27 -3.43
C THR A 112 -5.22 -4.51 -2.99
N ILE A 113 -5.30 -3.18 -2.87
CA ILE A 113 -4.18 -2.35 -2.38
C ILE A 113 -3.80 -2.72 -0.95
N ALA A 114 -4.79 -2.88 -0.07
CA ALA A 114 -4.57 -3.24 1.33
C ALA A 114 -3.83 -4.58 1.46
N LEU A 115 -4.25 -5.58 0.67
CA LEU A 115 -3.64 -6.90 0.67
C LEU A 115 -2.18 -6.86 0.22
N PHE A 116 -1.92 -6.30 -0.97
CA PHE A 116 -0.57 -6.28 -1.52
C PHE A 116 0.42 -5.58 -0.58
N HIS A 117 -0.01 -4.46 0.02
CA HIS A 117 0.82 -3.74 0.97
C HIS A 117 0.95 -4.43 2.32
N PHE A 118 -0.09 -5.10 2.81
CA PHE A 118 0.03 -5.92 4.01
C PHE A 118 1.10 -7.00 3.82
N VAL A 119 1.03 -7.74 2.71
CA VAL A 119 2.01 -8.78 2.40
C VAL A 119 3.41 -8.18 2.24
N ALA A 120 3.55 -7.07 1.52
CA ALA A 120 4.84 -6.41 1.35
C ALA A 120 5.43 -5.93 2.69
N SER A 121 4.62 -5.27 3.52
CA SER A 121 5.05 -4.77 4.83
C SER A 121 5.38 -5.89 5.81
N TRP A 122 4.60 -6.97 5.79
CA TRP A 122 4.82 -8.14 6.65
C TRP A 122 6.08 -8.91 6.27
N ASN A 123 6.46 -8.93 4.98
CA ASN A 123 7.70 -9.56 4.50
C ASN A 123 8.89 -8.59 4.48
N ALA A 124 8.69 -7.32 4.85
CA ALA A 124 9.75 -6.33 4.80
C ALA A 124 10.87 -6.67 5.80
N PHE A 125 12.10 -6.71 5.29
CA PHE A 125 13.29 -7.03 6.08
C PHE A 125 14.31 -5.91 6.05
N LEU A 126 14.80 -5.55 4.86
CA LEU A 126 15.93 -4.64 4.69
C LEU A 126 15.68 -3.26 5.31
N TRP A 127 14.51 -2.67 5.05
CA TRP A 127 14.18 -1.34 5.59
C TRP A 127 14.10 -1.35 7.13
N PRO A 128 13.27 -2.20 7.77
CA PRO A 128 13.22 -2.25 9.23
C PRO A 128 14.55 -2.58 9.89
N LEU A 129 15.37 -3.45 9.28
CA LEU A 129 16.70 -3.78 9.80
C LEU A 129 17.60 -2.54 9.94
N ILE A 130 17.52 -1.60 9.01
CA ILE A 130 18.38 -0.41 8.97
C ILE A 130 17.83 0.71 9.87
N VAL A 131 16.51 0.81 10.02
CA VAL A 131 15.88 1.92 10.76
C VAL A 131 15.48 1.59 12.20
N THR A 132 15.61 0.34 12.64
CA THR A 132 15.27 -0.07 14.02
C THR A 132 16.47 -0.67 14.75
N ASN A 133 16.72 -0.16 15.95
CA ASN A 133 17.86 -0.57 16.79
C ASN A 133 17.41 -1.34 18.03
N SER A 134 16.21 -1.07 18.56
CA SER A 134 15.67 -1.73 19.75
C SER A 134 14.57 -2.75 19.43
N ASP A 135 14.41 -3.72 20.33
CA ASP A 135 13.40 -4.77 20.19
C ASP A 135 11.96 -4.24 20.33
N ALA A 136 11.79 -3.03 20.87
CA ALA A 136 10.48 -2.41 21.03
C ALA A 136 9.79 -2.10 19.68
N TYR A 137 10.58 -1.79 18.64
CA TYR A 137 10.07 -1.38 17.33
C TYR A 137 10.38 -2.40 16.23
N ARG A 138 11.26 -3.36 16.50
CA ARG A 138 11.76 -4.31 15.51
C ARG A 138 10.67 -5.30 15.07
N PRO A 139 10.37 -5.42 13.76
CA PRO A 139 9.42 -6.41 13.27
C PRO A 139 9.91 -7.84 13.42
N VAL A 140 8.95 -8.77 13.47
CA VAL A 140 9.21 -10.20 13.64
C VAL A 140 10.14 -10.79 12.57
N GLN A 141 10.10 -10.27 11.32
CA GLN A 141 11.00 -10.72 10.26
C GLN A 141 12.47 -10.45 10.58
N VAL A 142 12.78 -9.28 11.12
CA VAL A 142 14.15 -8.91 11.52
C VAL A 142 14.57 -9.71 12.76
N GLY A 143 13.65 -9.88 13.71
CA GLY A 143 13.89 -10.70 14.90
C GLY A 143 14.17 -12.18 14.57
N LEU A 144 13.45 -12.75 13.60
CA LEU A 144 13.66 -14.13 13.14
C LEU A 144 15.05 -14.31 12.52
N GLU A 145 15.52 -13.35 11.71
CA GLU A 145 16.86 -13.42 11.15
C GLU A 145 17.95 -13.25 12.22
N ALA A 146 17.76 -12.35 13.19
CA ALA A 146 18.68 -12.22 14.32
C ALA A 146 18.76 -13.52 15.14
N PHE A 147 17.63 -14.20 15.33
CA PHE A 147 17.55 -15.52 15.94
C PHE A 147 18.30 -16.58 15.12
N SER A 148 18.23 -16.51 13.78
CA SER A 148 18.97 -17.39 12.87
C SER A 148 20.48 -17.39 13.10
N TYR A 149 21.06 -16.25 13.47
CA TYR A 149 22.50 -16.14 13.79
C TYR A 149 22.82 -16.50 15.24
N ALA A 150 21.94 -16.17 16.19
CA ALA A 150 22.19 -16.36 17.61
C ALA A 150 22.05 -17.83 18.07
N ASP A 151 21.12 -18.58 17.46
CA ASP A 151 20.73 -19.92 17.92
C ASP A 151 20.81 -20.99 16.80
N ALA A 152 21.70 -20.77 15.83
CA ALA A 152 21.93 -21.60 14.62
C ALA A 152 22.02 -23.13 14.86
N THR A 153 22.24 -23.55 16.10
CA THR A 153 22.30 -24.94 16.55
C THR A 153 20.95 -25.60 16.84
N ASN A 154 19.82 -24.87 16.92
CA ASN A 154 18.50 -25.46 17.20
C ASN A 154 17.50 -25.31 16.03
N PRO A 155 17.58 -26.21 15.03
CA PRO A 155 16.71 -26.14 13.84
C PRO A 155 15.22 -26.29 14.15
N VAL A 156 14.84 -26.88 15.30
CA VAL A 156 13.45 -27.03 15.72
C VAL A 156 12.85 -25.68 16.11
N LEU A 157 13.59 -24.86 16.87
CA LEU A 157 13.13 -23.53 17.26
C LEU A 157 13.03 -22.58 16.05
N HIS A 158 13.98 -22.67 15.11
CA HIS A 158 13.94 -21.89 13.87
C HIS A 158 12.74 -22.25 12.99
N ALA A 159 12.44 -23.55 12.86
CA ALA A 159 11.27 -24.02 12.13
C ALA A 159 9.96 -23.53 12.78
N ALA A 160 9.87 -23.58 14.12
CA ALA A 160 8.72 -23.09 14.86
C ALA A 160 8.51 -21.57 14.67
N GLY A 161 9.59 -20.77 14.76
CA GLY A 161 9.54 -19.33 14.51
C GLY A 161 9.10 -19.00 13.07
N SER A 162 9.65 -19.72 12.09
CA SER A 162 9.27 -19.55 10.68
C SER A 162 7.79 -19.86 10.42
N LEU A 163 7.26 -20.91 11.06
CA LEU A 163 5.83 -21.25 11.04
C LEU A 163 4.98 -20.12 11.62
N MET A 164 5.35 -19.59 12.79
CA MET A 164 4.64 -18.48 13.43
C MET A 164 4.61 -17.21 12.57
N VAL A 165 5.72 -16.89 11.91
CA VAL A 165 5.82 -15.73 11.00
C VAL A 165 5.00 -15.91 9.73
N THR A 166 4.88 -17.15 9.24
CA THR A 166 4.14 -17.48 8.01
C THR A 166 2.62 -17.51 8.23
N LEU A 167 2.15 -17.90 9.42
CA LEU A 167 0.72 -18.06 9.73
C LEU A 167 -0.15 -16.82 9.41
N PRO A 168 0.22 -15.59 9.82
CA PRO A 168 -0.57 -14.40 9.51
C PRO A 168 -0.74 -14.14 8.00
N ILE A 169 0.28 -14.45 7.20
CA ILE A 169 0.23 -14.35 5.74
C ILE A 169 -0.81 -15.34 5.20
N LEU A 170 -0.79 -16.58 5.68
CA LEU A 170 -1.74 -17.62 5.26
C LEU A 170 -3.18 -17.24 5.62
N ILE A 171 -3.41 -16.73 6.84
CA ILE A 171 -4.73 -16.27 7.28
C ILE A 171 -5.21 -15.13 6.37
N MET A 172 -4.37 -14.14 6.13
CA MET A 172 -4.72 -13.01 5.26
C MET A 172 -4.99 -13.44 3.81
N PHE A 173 -4.19 -14.37 3.28
CA PHE A 173 -4.42 -14.94 1.96
C PHE A 173 -5.78 -15.66 1.89
N LEU A 174 -6.12 -16.48 2.87
CA LEU A 174 -7.39 -17.20 2.92
C LEU A 174 -8.61 -16.26 3.02
N LEU A 175 -8.46 -15.13 3.71
CA LEU A 175 -9.48 -14.09 3.78
C LEU A 175 -9.62 -13.32 2.45
N ALA A 176 -8.50 -13.07 1.77
CA ALA A 176 -8.47 -12.25 0.57
C ALA A 176 -8.76 -13.02 -0.73
N GLN A 177 -8.52 -14.33 -0.78
CA GLN A 177 -8.68 -15.15 -1.98
C GLN A 177 -10.05 -14.99 -2.66
N ARG A 178 -11.13 -14.87 -1.88
CA ARG A 178 -12.49 -14.69 -2.40
C ARG A 178 -12.66 -13.38 -3.15
N GLN A 179 -11.93 -12.33 -2.75
CA GLN A 179 -12.00 -11.00 -3.36
C GLN A 179 -11.08 -10.89 -4.57
N ILE A 180 -9.91 -11.54 -4.53
CA ILE A 180 -8.99 -11.63 -5.67
C ILE A 180 -9.68 -12.35 -6.84
N VAL A 181 -10.33 -13.49 -6.57
CA VAL A 181 -11.04 -14.26 -7.60
C VAL A 181 -12.24 -13.49 -8.18
N GLY A 182 -13.00 -12.77 -7.35
CA GLY A 182 -14.11 -11.92 -7.82
C GLY A 182 -13.65 -10.72 -8.64
N GLY A 183 -12.52 -10.10 -8.30
CA GLY A 183 -11.95 -8.96 -9.01
C GLY A 183 -11.36 -9.31 -10.37
N ILE A 184 -10.68 -10.47 -10.48
CA ILE A 184 -10.15 -10.97 -11.75
C ILE A 184 -11.30 -11.31 -12.72
N ALA A 185 -12.36 -11.95 -12.21
CA ALA A 185 -13.54 -12.28 -13.00
C ALA A 185 -14.20 -11.02 -13.62
N ALA A 186 -14.36 -9.93 -12.85
CA ALA A 186 -14.94 -8.68 -13.35
C ALA A 186 -14.11 -8.00 -14.45
N SER A 187 -12.79 -8.23 -14.49
CA SER A 187 -11.90 -7.67 -15.51
C SER A 187 -11.86 -8.48 -16.82
N GLY A 188 -12.34 -9.73 -16.81
CA GLY A 188 -12.34 -10.64 -17.97
C GLY A 188 -13.63 -10.65 -18.79
N ILE A 189 -14.72 -10.05 -18.31
CA ILE A 189 -16.06 -10.09 -18.96
C ILE A 189 -16.28 -8.95 -19.97
N ARG A 190 -15.21 -8.25 -20.38
CA ARG A 190 -15.23 -7.32 -21.52
C ARG A 190 -14.39 -7.92 -22.65
N GLY A 191 -14.93 -8.98 -23.24
CA GLY A 191 -14.46 -9.65 -24.45
C GLY A 191 -15.65 -10.26 -25.16
#